data_AF-A0A3M1QM25-F1
#
_entry.id   AF-A0A3M1QM25-F1
#
_cell.length_a   1.000
_cell.length_b   1.000
_cell.length_c   1.000
_cell.angle_alpha   90.00
_cell.angle_beta   90.00
_cell.angle_gamma   90.00
#
_symmetry.space_group_name_H-M   'P 1'
#
loop_
_entity.id
_entity.type
_entity.pdbx_description
1 polymer ?
#
loop_
_entity_poly.entity_id
_entity_poly.type
_entity_poly.pdbx_seq_one_letter_code
_entity_poly.pdbx_strand_id
1 'polypeptide(L)'
;MPAIVKKLPDQPIVIVSIQNYITVDDARAVYQQLAKIAADIDGTVYRITDVCQMTMTFQEMIAIVREAMRGAPGSTSDPRIKNIFVGQNCLAEVAQDLMAKQGVDILMFDTMQEAMDYIQQQIDESQYRE
;
A
#
# COMPACT_ATOMS: atom_id res chain seq x y z
N MET A 1 -8.51 -11.41 -10.97
CA MET A 1 -7.77 -10.66 -9.94
C MET A 1 -8.27 -9.23 -9.99
N PRO A 2 -9.02 -8.76 -8.99
CA PRO A 2 -9.59 -7.40 -8.91
C PRO A 2 -8.55 -6.31 -8.62
N ALA A 3 -7.29 -6.69 -8.35
CA ALA A 3 -6.19 -5.76 -8.13
C ALA A 3 -5.22 -5.75 -9.31
N ILE A 4 -4.76 -4.56 -9.69
CA ILE A 4 -3.74 -4.34 -10.73
C ILE A 4 -2.50 -3.76 -10.04
N VAL A 5 -1.37 -4.43 -10.17
CA VAL A 5 -0.08 -3.99 -9.62
C VAL A 5 0.81 -3.48 -10.74
N LYS A 6 1.29 -2.23 -10.65
CA LYS A 6 2.17 -1.61 -11.64
C LYS A 6 3.31 -0.85 -10.96
N LYS A 7 4.56 -1.17 -11.31
CA LYS A 7 5.73 -0.34 -11.00
C LYS A 7 5.77 0.83 -11.97
N LEU A 8 6.02 2.04 -11.48
CA LEU A 8 6.29 3.18 -12.35
C LEU A 8 7.72 3.09 -12.91
N PRO A 9 7.92 3.38 -14.21
CA PRO A 9 9.26 3.41 -14.81
C PRO A 9 10.18 4.37 -14.05
N ASP A 10 11.42 3.93 -13.82
CA ASP A 10 12.51 4.73 -13.24
C ASP A 10 12.23 5.35 -11.86
N GLN A 11 11.20 4.86 -11.16
CA GLN A 11 10.82 5.34 -9.83
C GLN A 11 10.62 4.16 -8.87
N PRO A 12 10.94 4.32 -7.57
CA PRO A 12 10.72 3.30 -6.55
C PRO A 12 9.23 3.22 -6.12
N ILE A 13 8.31 3.51 -7.04
CA ILE A 13 6.88 3.64 -6.77
C ILE A 13 6.13 2.46 -7.41
N VAL A 14 5.26 1.82 -6.62
CA VAL A 14 4.36 0.77 -7.08
C VAL A 14 2.92 1.18 -6.78
N ILE A 15 2.08 1.17 -7.81
CA ILE A 15 0.65 1.46 -7.71
C ILE A 15 -0.11 0.14 -7.70
N VAL A 16 -0.98 -0.03 -6.71
CA VAL A 16 -1.94 -1.11 -6.58
C VAL A 16 -3.33 -0.50 -6.72
N SER A 17 -3.97 -0.73 -7.86
CA SER A 17 -5.36 -0.29 -8.07
C SER A 17 -6.31 -1.43 -7.74
N ILE A 18 -7.16 -1.23 -6.74
CA ILE A 18 -8.18 -2.19 -6.33
C ILE A 18 -9.52 -1.80 -6.96
N GLN A 19 -10.10 -2.70 -7.73
CA GLN A 19 -11.42 -2.52 -8.34
C GLN A 19 -12.43 -3.44 -7.65
N ASN A 20 -13.48 -2.86 -7.09
CA ASN A 20 -14.55 -3.58 -6.39
C ASN A 20 -14.03 -4.30 -5.13
N TYR A 21 -14.28 -5.60 -5.07
CA TYR A 21 -14.11 -6.42 -3.89
C TYR A 21 -12.81 -7.21 -3.95
N ILE A 22 -12.11 -7.34 -2.82
CA ILE A 22 -10.93 -8.20 -2.70
C ILE A 22 -11.08 -9.18 -1.54
N THR A 23 -10.62 -10.42 -1.74
CA THR A 23 -10.50 -11.42 -0.69
C THR A 23 -9.12 -11.35 -0.01
N VAL A 24 -8.95 -12.11 1.08
CA VAL A 24 -7.63 -12.34 1.70
C VAL A 24 -6.66 -13.00 0.71
N ASP A 25 -7.14 -13.91 -0.14
CA ASP A 25 -6.29 -14.58 -1.13
C ASP A 25 -5.86 -13.62 -2.24
N ASP A 26 -6.73 -12.69 -2.64
CA ASP A 26 -6.35 -11.61 -3.56
C ASP A 26 -5.27 -10.71 -2.92
N ALA A 27 -5.42 -10.35 -1.64
CA ALA A 27 -4.42 -9.57 -0.92
C ALA A 27 -3.06 -10.30 -0.86
N ARG A 28 -3.06 -11.61 -0.57
CA ARG A 28 -1.85 -12.45 -0.62
C ARG A 28 -1.21 -12.45 -2.00
N ALA A 29 -2.00 -12.58 -3.05
CA ALA A 29 -1.50 -12.55 -4.42
C ALA A 29 -0.84 -11.20 -4.76
N VAL A 30 -1.43 -10.08 -4.30
CA VAL A 30 -0.83 -8.75 -4.42
C VAL A 30 0.49 -8.68 -3.65
N TYR A 31 0.54 -9.14 -2.41
CA TYR A 31 1.78 -9.13 -1.61
C TYR A 31 2.89 -9.94 -2.26
N GLN A 32 2.58 -11.10 -2.83
CA GLN A 32 3.56 -11.90 -3.58
C GLN A 32 4.08 -11.18 -4.82
N GLN A 33 3.24 -10.42 -5.54
CA GLN A 33 3.69 -9.62 -6.67
C GLN A 33 4.56 -8.44 -6.22
N LEU A 34 4.16 -7.75 -5.15
CA LEU A 34 4.94 -6.68 -4.55
C LEU A 34 6.29 -7.16 -4.05
N ALA A 35 6.36 -8.33 -3.43
CA ALA A 35 7.61 -8.92 -2.95
C ALA A 35 8.62 -9.13 -4.09
N LYS A 36 8.14 -9.55 -5.27
CA LYS A 36 8.98 -9.71 -6.47
C LYS A 36 9.45 -8.35 -6.98
N ILE A 37 8.55 -7.38 -7.11
CA ILE A 37 8.88 -6.03 -7.59
C ILE A 37 9.87 -5.33 -6.64
N ALA A 38 9.64 -5.45 -5.33
CA ALA A 38 10.48 -4.84 -4.30
C ALA A 38 11.86 -5.49 -4.19
N ALA A 39 12.05 -6.72 -4.68
CA ALA A 39 13.37 -7.34 -4.73
C ALA A 39 14.30 -6.68 -5.77
N ASP A 40 13.72 -6.00 -6.77
CA ASP A 40 14.42 -5.33 -7.86
C ASP A 40 14.54 -3.80 -7.66
N ILE A 41 14.23 -3.31 -6.46
CA ILE A 41 14.32 -1.88 -6.12
C ILE A 41 15.26 -1.74 -4.93
N ASP A 42 16.34 -0.98 -5.12
CA ASP A 42 17.22 -0.60 -4.02
C ASP A 42 16.57 0.48 -3.16
N GLY A 43 16.69 0.34 -1.83
CA GLY A 43 16.18 1.31 -0.87
C GLY A 43 14.69 1.17 -0.55
N THR A 44 14.04 2.30 -0.27
CA THR A 44 12.64 2.35 0.15
C THR A 44 11.70 2.23 -1.04
N VAL A 45 10.73 1.32 -0.96
CA VAL A 45 9.66 1.19 -1.96
C VAL A 45 8.43 1.95 -1.48
N TYR A 46 7.88 2.82 -2.32
CA TYR A 46 6.63 3.53 -2.04
C TYR A 46 5.49 2.79 -2.71
N ARG A 47 4.53 2.27 -1.91
CA ARG A 47 3.34 1.62 -2.43
C ARG A 47 2.13 2.54 -2.29
N ILE A 48 1.52 2.91 -3.41
CA ILE A 48 0.20 3.55 -3.41
C ILE A 48 -0.87 2.47 -3.61
N THR A 49 -1.81 2.37 -2.69
CA THR A 49 -2.99 1.50 -2.80
C THR A 49 -4.21 2.37 -3.06
N ASP A 50 -4.69 2.37 -4.29
CA ASP A 50 -5.90 3.06 -4.69
C ASP A 50 -7.12 2.20 -4.32
N VAL A 51 -7.89 2.71 -3.36
CA VAL A 51 -9.10 2.07 -2.81
C VAL A 51 -10.37 2.86 -3.17
N CYS A 52 -10.31 3.81 -4.10
CA CYS A 52 -11.45 4.67 -4.45
C CYS A 52 -12.67 3.89 -4.94
N GLN A 53 -12.45 2.77 -5.64
CA GLN A 53 -13.50 1.91 -6.17
C GLN A 53 -13.68 0.63 -5.35
N MET A 54 -13.10 0.58 -4.15
CA MET A 54 -13.11 -0.61 -3.34
C MET A 54 -14.40 -0.73 -2.54
N THR A 55 -15.02 -1.90 -2.59
CA THR A 55 -16.16 -2.26 -1.76
C THR A 55 -15.78 -3.43 -0.87
N MET A 56 -16.05 -3.31 0.43
CA MET A 56 -15.64 -4.28 1.44
C MET A 56 -16.55 -4.21 2.66
N THR A 57 -16.79 -5.35 3.30
CA THR A 57 -17.43 -5.41 4.61
C THR A 57 -16.41 -5.24 5.73
N PHE A 58 -16.87 -4.84 6.91
CA PHE A 58 -16.01 -4.72 8.09
C PHE A 58 -15.26 -6.04 8.41
N GLN A 59 -15.92 -7.20 8.30
CA GLN A 59 -15.31 -8.50 8.61
C GLN A 59 -14.14 -8.82 7.67
N GLU A 60 -14.26 -8.50 6.39
CA GLU A 60 -13.21 -8.72 5.41
C GLU A 60 -12.04 -7.76 5.60
N MET A 61 -12.32 -6.50 5.93
CA MET A 61 -11.28 -5.54 6.28
C MET A 61 -10.45 -6.05 7.46
N ILE A 62 -11.10 -6.55 8.53
CA ILE A 62 -10.39 -7.15 9.67
C ILE A 62 -9.57 -8.38 9.24
N ALA A 63 -10.10 -9.22 8.36
CA ALA A 63 -9.40 -10.40 7.87
C ALA A 63 -8.14 -10.03 7.08
N ILE A 64 -8.22 -9.01 6.21
CA ILE A 64 -7.08 -8.52 5.43
C ILE A 64 -6.07 -7.81 6.30
N VAL A 65 -6.51 -7.01 7.28
CA VAL A 65 -5.60 -6.38 8.25
C VAL A 65 -4.81 -7.44 9.00
N ARG A 66 -5.48 -8.49 9.50
CA ARG A 66 -4.80 -9.62 10.16
C ARG A 66 -3.81 -10.32 9.26
N GLU A 67 -4.14 -10.49 7.98
CA GLU A 67 -3.21 -11.07 7.00
C GLU A 67 -1.99 -10.16 6.79
N ALA A 68 -2.22 -8.86 6.62
CA ALA A 68 -1.17 -7.87 6.43
C ALA A 68 -0.18 -7.84 7.60
N MET A 69 -0.67 -8.00 8.84
CA MET A 69 0.15 -8.01 10.05
C MET A 69 0.96 -9.29 10.25
N ARG A 70 0.83 -10.32 9.39
CA ARG A 70 1.67 -11.52 9.47
C ARG A 70 3.12 -11.27 9.05
N GLY A 71 3.45 -10.11 8.49
CA GLY A 71 4.83 -9.77 8.15
C GLY A 71 5.38 -10.49 6.92
N ALA A 72 4.52 -10.91 6.00
CA ALA A 72 4.98 -11.49 4.74
C ALA A 72 5.73 -10.44 3.89
N PRO A 73 6.75 -10.82 3.11
CA PRO A 73 7.36 -9.92 2.12
C PRO A 73 6.29 -9.34 1.19
N GLY A 74 6.39 -8.04 0.89
CA GLY A 74 5.41 -7.32 0.06
C GLY A 74 4.11 -6.95 0.78
N SER A 75 3.91 -7.38 2.03
CA SER A 75 2.74 -7.02 2.83
C SER A 75 2.80 -5.58 3.34
N THR A 76 1.70 -5.10 3.91
CA THR A 76 1.64 -3.76 4.50
C THR A 76 2.58 -3.58 5.70
N SER A 77 2.98 -4.65 6.40
CA SER A 77 3.97 -4.54 7.47
C SER A 77 5.40 -4.86 7.02
N ASP A 78 5.67 -4.94 5.71
CA ASP A 78 7.03 -5.09 5.20
C ASP A 78 7.81 -3.79 5.46
N PRO A 79 8.90 -3.79 6.24
CA PRO A 79 9.62 -2.58 6.62
C PRO A 79 10.30 -1.87 5.44
N ARG A 80 10.45 -2.54 4.29
CA ARG A 80 11.01 -1.95 3.06
C ARG A 80 9.99 -1.10 2.32
N ILE A 81 8.70 -1.23 2.66
CA ILE A 81 7.59 -0.63 1.93
C ILE A 81 6.97 0.48 2.78
N LYS A 82 7.04 1.71 2.29
CA LYS A 82 6.19 2.81 2.79
C LYS A 82 4.81 2.68 2.15
N ASN A 83 3.77 2.63 2.98
CA ASN A 83 2.41 2.38 2.54
C ASN A 83 1.62 3.68 2.47
N ILE A 84 1.10 3.98 1.28
CA ILE A 84 0.24 5.12 0.99
C ILE A 84 -1.09 4.58 0.45
N PHE A 85 -2.20 5.11 0.94
CA PHE A 85 -3.55 4.77 0.53
C PHE A 85 -4.20 6.01 -0.08
N VAL A 86 -4.97 5.79 -1.15
CA VAL A 86 -5.72 6.86 -1.84
C VAL A 86 -7.19 6.49 -1.87
N GLY A 87 -8.04 7.37 -1.34
CA GLY A 87 -9.49 7.27 -1.43
C GLY A 87 -10.21 7.52 -0.10
N GLN A 88 -11.50 7.81 -0.20
CA GLN A 88 -12.36 8.23 0.93
C GLN A 88 -13.24 7.08 1.43
N ASN A 89 -12.62 6.01 1.93
CA ASN A 89 -13.36 4.88 2.49
C ASN A 89 -13.23 4.89 4.02
N CYS A 90 -14.36 5.02 4.74
CA CYS A 90 -14.37 5.00 6.20
C CYS A 90 -13.76 3.71 6.80
N LEU A 91 -13.84 2.58 6.09
CA LEU A 91 -13.18 1.35 6.53
C LEU A 91 -11.66 1.39 6.33
N ALA A 92 -11.16 2.20 5.39
CA ALA A 92 -9.72 2.41 5.22
C ALA A 92 -9.15 3.19 6.41
N GLU A 93 -9.87 4.21 6.92
CA GLU A 93 -9.48 4.93 8.15
C GLU A 93 -9.42 3.99 9.35
N VAL A 94 -10.43 3.14 9.52
CA VAL A 94 -10.42 2.12 10.59
C VAL A 94 -9.26 1.14 10.42
N ALA A 95 -8.97 0.71 9.18
CA ALA A 95 -7.83 -0.17 8.91
C ALA A 95 -6.50 0.51 9.24
N GLN A 96 -6.34 1.79 8.89
CA GLN A 96 -5.18 2.62 9.22
C GLN A 96 -4.98 2.68 10.74
N ASP A 97 -6.03 3.02 11.50
CA ASP A 97 -5.97 3.07 12.97
C ASP A 97 -5.56 1.74 13.60
N LEU A 98 -6.06 0.62 13.05
CA LEU A 98 -5.71 -0.72 13.53
C LEU A 98 -4.24 -1.05 13.25
N MET A 99 -3.72 -0.70 12.07
CA MET A 99 -2.33 -0.94 11.69
C MET A 99 -1.37 -0.02 12.44
N ALA A 100 -1.73 1.25 12.65
CA ALA A 100 -0.96 2.21 13.43
C ALA A 100 -0.76 1.74 14.88
N LYS A 101 -1.78 1.13 15.50
CA LYS A 101 -1.67 0.51 16.84
C LYS A 101 -0.69 -0.67 16.90
N GLN A 102 -0.34 -1.25 15.75
CA GLN A 102 0.67 -2.30 15.62
C GLN A 102 2.03 -1.76 15.14
N GLY A 103 2.19 -0.43 15.09
CA GLY A 103 3.44 0.22 14.69
C GLY A 103 3.66 0.29 13.18
N VAL A 104 2.63 0.04 12.37
CA VAL A 104 2.68 0.17 10.91
C VAL A 104 2.10 1.52 10.52
N ASP A 105 2.96 2.39 9.98
CA ASP A 105 2.54 3.70 9.50
C ASP A 105 1.95 3.61 8.10
N ILE A 106 0.75 4.16 7.94
CA ILE A 106 0.03 4.24 6.67
C ILE A 106 -0.41 5.68 6.49
N LEU A 107 -0.02 6.26 5.36
CA LEU A 107 -0.48 7.59 4.98
C LEU A 107 -1.72 7.47 4.12
N MET A 108 -2.73 8.29 4.39
CA MET A 108 -3.96 8.34 3.61
C MET A 108 -4.06 9.70 2.94
N PHE A 109 -4.38 9.70 1.65
CA PHE A 109 -4.67 10.90 0.87
C PHE A 109 -6.02 10.76 0.19
N ASP A 110 -6.66 11.90 -0.06
CA ASP A 110 -7.94 11.92 -0.77
C ASP A 110 -7.75 11.65 -2.25
N THR A 111 -6.61 12.10 -2.81
CA THR A 111 -6.35 12.03 -4.25
C THR A 111 -5.00 11.40 -4.57
N MET A 112 -4.92 10.82 -5.78
CA MET A 112 -3.66 10.27 -6.31
C MET A 112 -2.59 11.36 -6.45
N GLN A 113 -2.98 12.59 -6.81
CA GLN A 113 -2.05 13.69 -6.99
C GLN A 113 -1.34 14.04 -5.68
N GLU A 114 -2.08 14.18 -4.58
CA GLU A 114 -1.49 14.48 -3.26
C GLU A 114 -0.52 13.40 -2.81
N ALA A 115 -0.88 12.13 -3.00
CA ALA A 115 0.00 11.00 -2.70
C ALA A 115 1.30 11.06 -3.53
N MET A 116 1.20 11.37 -4.82
CA MET A 116 2.37 11.49 -5.70
C MET A 116 3.25 12.69 -5.32
N ASP A 117 2.66 13.85 -5.03
CA ASP A 117 3.39 15.05 -4.63
C ASP A 117 4.19 14.80 -3.34
N TYR A 118 3.55 14.15 -2.36
CA TYR A 118 4.23 13.75 -1.12
C TYR A 118 5.40 12.79 -1.37
N ILE A 119 5.20 11.75 -2.20
CA ILE A 119 6.24 10.77 -2.49
C ILE A 119 7.41 11.44 -3.22
N GLN A 120 7.13 12.31 -4.20
CA GLN A 120 8.18 13.03 -4.93
C GLN A 120 9.02 13.87 -3.98
N GLN A 121 8.39 14.62 -3.06
CA GLN A 121 9.11 15.38 -2.05
C GLN A 121 10.01 14.47 -1.18
N GLN A 122 9.52 13.30 -0.78
CA GLN A 122 10.29 12.34 0.02
C GLN A 122 11.47 11.74 -0.75
N ILE A 123 11.31 11.48 -2.04
CA ILE A 123 12.39 10.99 -2.91
C ILE A 123 13.47 12.05 -3.03
N ASP A 124 13.07 13.30 -3.32
CA ASP A 124 14.00 14.42 -3.43
C ASP A 124 14.78 14.62 -2.13
N GLU A 125 14.10 14.68 -0.98
CA GLU A 125 14.72 14.81 0.35
C GLU A 125 15.71 13.68 0.68
N SER A 126 15.46 12.47 0.19
CA SER A 126 16.34 11.31 0.42
C SER A 126 17.61 11.38 -0.42
N GLN A 127 17.51 11.87 -1.67
CA GLN A 127 18.66 12.05 -2.57
C GLN A 127 19.63 13.14 -2.10
N TYR A 128 19.17 14.14 -1.33
CA TYR A 128 20.03 15.20 -0.79
C TYR A 128 20.69 14.85 0.56
N ARG A 129 20.37 13.70 1.17
CA ARG A 129 20.93 13.27 2.46
C ARG A 129 22.05 12.24 2.34
N GLU A 130 22.33 11.74 1.13
CA GLU A 130 23.47 10.88 0.80
C GLU A 130 24.67 11.70 0.31
#